data_AF-A0A2A2W415-F1
#
_entry.id   AF-A0A2A2W415-F1
#
_cell.length_a   1.000
_cell.length_b   1.000
_cell.length_c   1.000
_cell.angle_alpha   90.00
_cell.angle_beta   90.00
_cell.angle_gamma   90.00
#
_symmetry.space_group_name_H-M   'P 1'
#
loop_
_entity.id
_entity.type
_entity.pdbx_description
1 polymer ?
#
loop_
_entity_poly.entity_id
_entity_poly.type
_entity_poly.pdbx_seq_one_letter_code
_entity_poly.pdbx_strand_id
1 'polypeptide(L)'
;MAKKANKQEKVIDYLKKNPGATIAVTAKACGVSVPTVSAAKRKAGMTKRSAKASAIRKATKSSGGSVIDRLEPAIQLIQACGDANKAKAAIDDAARVLEIARK
;
A
#
# COMPACT_ATOMS: atom_id res chain seq x y z
N MET A 1 -2.80 16.23 43.46
CA MET A 1 -2.89 15.63 42.11
C MET A 1 -1.66 14.79 41.85
N ALA A 2 -1.77 13.46 41.94
CA ALA A 2 -0.66 12.55 41.76
C ALA A 2 -0.15 12.64 40.31
N LYS A 3 1.07 13.14 40.13
CA LYS A 3 1.77 13.19 38.84
C LYS A 3 1.75 11.77 38.26
N LYS A 4 0.97 11.54 37.20
CA LYS A 4 1.16 10.39 36.30
C LYS A 4 2.53 10.58 35.65
N ALA A 5 3.60 10.28 36.41
CA ALA A 5 4.96 10.25 35.90
C ALA A 5 4.91 9.37 34.66
N ASN A 6 5.08 10.00 33.51
CA ASN A 6 4.73 9.44 32.22
C ASN A 6 5.58 8.17 32.07
N LYS A 7 4.95 6.98 32.10
CA LYS A 7 5.67 5.70 32.02
C LYS A 7 6.61 5.64 30.81
N GLN A 8 6.32 6.45 29.78
CA GLN A 8 7.14 6.63 28.59
C GLN A 8 8.45 7.39 28.88
N GLU A 9 8.46 8.39 29.76
CA GLU A 9 9.67 9.13 30.16
C GLU A 9 10.66 8.22 30.90
N LYS A 10 10.17 7.41 31.85
CA LYS A 10 11.00 6.42 32.56
C LYS A 10 11.68 5.44 31.60
N VAL A 11 10.95 5.00 30.57
CA VAL A 11 11.50 4.13 29.52
C VAL A 11 12.56 4.84 28.69
N ILE A 12 12.34 6.10 28.32
CA ILE A 12 13.29 6.89 27.52
C ILE A 12 14.59 7.12 28.30
N ASP A 13 14.50 7.49 29.59
CA ASP A 13 15.67 7.68 30.44
C ASP A 13 16.47 6.39 30.64
N TYR A 14 15.78 5.26 30.80
CA TYR A 14 16.42 3.95 30.87
C TYR A 14 17.17 3.60 29.57
N LEU A 15 16.55 3.85 28.41
CA LEU A 15 17.16 3.60 27.10
C LEU A 15 18.34 4.54 26.81
N LYS A 16 18.32 5.77 27.33
CA LYS A 16 19.46 6.70 27.24
C LYS A 16 20.65 6.22 28.07
N LYS A 17 20.39 5.72 29.29
CA LYS A 17 21.43 5.14 30.16
C LYS A 17 21.96 3.80 29.64
N ASN A 18 21.14 3.06 28.89
CA ASN A 18 21.46 1.73 28.37
C ASN A 18 21.22 1.66 26.85
N PRO A 19 22.09 2.24 26.02
CA PRO A 19 21.89 2.36 24.57
C PRO A 19 21.82 1.00 23.82
N GLY A 20 22.28 -0.08 24.45
CA GLY A 20 22.19 -1.46 23.93
C GLY A 20 21.03 -2.29 24.48
N ALA A 21 20.22 -1.77 25.40
CA ALA A 21 19.13 -2.52 25.98
C ALA A 21 18.06 -2.87 24.93
N THR A 22 17.68 -4.15 24.88
CA THR A 22 16.59 -4.62 24.03
C THR A 22 15.24 -4.21 24.63
N ILE A 23 14.22 -4.13 23.78
CA ILE A 23 12.86 -3.73 24.18
C ILE A 23 12.33 -4.63 25.32
N ALA A 24 12.62 -5.93 25.28
CA ALA A 24 12.22 -6.88 26.31
C ALA A 24 12.90 -6.60 27.67
N VAL A 25 14.21 -6.30 27.65
CA VAL A 25 14.96 -5.96 28.87
C VAL A 25 14.45 -4.65 29.47
N THR A 26 14.21 -3.64 28.64
CA THR A 26 13.64 -2.37 29.08
C THR A 26 12.23 -2.53 29.63
N ALA A 27 11.39 -3.36 29.00
CA ALA A 27 10.04 -3.65 29.47
C ALA A 27 10.04 -4.25 30.88
N LYS A 28 10.94 -5.23 31.12
CA LYS A 28 11.12 -5.86 32.43
C LYS A 28 11.66 -4.86 33.47
N ALA A 29 12.68 -4.08 33.11
CA ALA A 29 13.30 -3.12 34.03
C ALA A 29 12.37 -1.96 34.41
N CYS A 30 11.52 -1.51 33.49
CA CYS A 30 10.58 -0.41 33.73
C CYS A 30 9.19 -0.88 34.20
N GLY A 31 8.92 -2.18 34.27
CA GLY A 31 7.62 -2.73 34.67
C GLY A 31 6.49 -2.34 33.70
N VAL A 32 6.78 -2.28 32.39
CA VAL A 32 5.84 -1.87 31.35
C VAL A 32 5.73 -2.92 30.25
N SER A 33 4.64 -2.88 29.49
CA SER A 33 4.46 -3.78 28.36
C SER A 33 5.39 -3.41 27.19
N VAL A 34 5.83 -4.41 26.43
CA VAL A 34 6.63 -4.25 25.20
C VAL A 34 6.04 -3.22 24.21
N PRO A 35 4.71 -3.18 23.96
CA PRO A 35 4.10 -2.14 23.14
C PRO A 35 4.32 -0.72 23.67
N THR A 36 4.29 -0.54 25.00
CA THR A 36 4.52 0.76 25.65
C THR A 36 5.95 1.24 25.40
N VAL A 37 6.93 0.33 25.47
CA VAL A 37 8.34 0.64 25.18
C VAL A 37 8.53 1.01 23.70
N SER A 38 7.89 0.26 22.80
CA SER A 38 7.91 0.55 21.36
C SER A 38 7.33 1.93 21.03
N ALA A 39 6.18 2.27 21.65
CA ALA A 39 5.55 3.58 21.49
C ALA A 39 6.43 4.71 22.03
N ALA A 40 7.05 4.54 23.21
CA ALA A 40 7.97 5.51 23.79
C ALA A 40 9.21 5.74 22.91
N LYS A 41 9.80 4.65 22.38
CA LYS A 41 10.96 4.72 21.49
C LYS A 41 10.65 5.43 20.17
N ARG A 42 9.45 5.22 19.61
CA ARG A 42 8.96 5.92 18.41
C ARG A 42 8.75 7.41 18.67
N LYS A 43 8.09 7.77 19.77
CA LYS A 43 7.87 9.18 20.16
C LYS A 43 9.19 9.92 20.40
N ALA A 44 10.18 9.25 20.98
CA ALA A 44 11.50 9.82 21.26
C ALA A 44 12.42 9.87 20.02
N GLY A 45 11.96 9.44 18.83
CA GLY A 45 12.79 9.40 17.63
C GLY A 45 13.97 8.42 17.70
N MET A 46 14.05 7.58 18.73
CA MET A 46 15.15 6.62 18.96
C MET A 46 15.03 5.35 18.09
N THR A 47 14.02 5.28 17.24
CA THR A 47 13.99 4.32 16.14
C THR A 47 14.96 4.80 15.06
N LYS A 48 16.17 4.22 15.02
CA LYS A 48 17.00 4.28 13.81
C LYS A 48 16.14 3.71 12.68
N ARG A 49 15.60 4.56 11.81
CA ARG A 49 15.18 4.11 10.47
C ARG A 49 16.47 3.64 9.83
N SER A 50 16.77 2.35 9.91
CA SER A 50 17.90 1.81 9.18
C SER A 50 17.63 2.16 7.72
N ALA A 51 18.59 2.83 7.06
CA ALA A 51 18.52 3.11 5.63
C ALA A 51 18.30 1.82 4.81
N LYS A 52 18.55 0.65 5.41
CA LYS A 52 18.26 -0.68 4.87
C LYS A 52 16.77 -0.95 4.61
N ALA A 53 15.84 -0.30 5.33
CA ALA A 53 14.41 -0.37 5.00
C ALA A 53 14.03 0.46 3.75
N SER A 54 14.89 1.41 3.36
CA SER A 54 14.76 2.16 2.09
C SER A 54 15.31 1.33 0.92
N ALA A 55 16.37 0.53 1.15
CA ALA A 55 16.99 -0.30 0.12
C ALA A 55 16.09 -1.44 -0.40
N ILE A 56 15.23 -2.03 0.45
CA ILE A 56 14.29 -3.07 0.00
C ILE A 56 13.23 -2.50 -0.95
N ARG A 57 12.81 -1.24 -0.77
CA ARG A 57 11.85 -0.60 -1.69
C ARG A 57 12.45 -0.21 -3.04
N LYS A 58 13.77 -0.24 -3.18
CA LYS A 58 14.47 0.08 -4.43
C LYS A 58 14.78 -1.16 -5.30
N ALA A 59 14.46 -2.36 -4.82
CA ALA A 59 14.71 -3.61 -5.54
C ALA A 59 13.48 -4.17 -6.29
N THR A 60 12.29 -3.59 -6.10
CA THR A 60 11.13 -3.88 -6.97
C THR A 60 10.98 -2.79 -8.03
N LYS A 61 12.04 -2.55 -8.81
CA LYS A 61 11.89 -1.94 -10.14
C LYS A 61 11.57 -3.04 -11.16
N SER A 62 10.59 -3.88 -10.81
CA SER A 62 9.98 -4.81 -11.76
C SER A 62 9.03 -3.98 -12.60
N SER A 63 9.48 -3.60 -13.80
CA SER A 63 8.63 -3.29 -14.96
C SER A 63 7.34 -2.53 -14.63
N GLY A 64 7.50 -1.33 -14.06
CA GLY A 64 6.41 -0.40 -13.83
C GLY A 64 6.03 0.33 -15.11
N GLY A 65 5.58 -0.41 -16.13
CA GLY A 65 4.64 0.19 -17.08
C GLY A 65 3.50 0.78 -16.25
N SER A 66 3.11 2.01 -16.58
CA SER A 66 2.00 2.68 -15.91
C SER A 66 0.77 1.76 -15.90
N VAL A 67 -0.17 1.99 -14.97
CA VAL A 67 -1.42 1.22 -14.94
C VAL A 67 -2.13 1.28 -16.31
N ILE A 68 -1.92 2.38 -17.05
CA ILE A 68 -2.37 2.58 -18.42
C ILE A 68 -1.72 1.57 -19.37
N ASP A 69 -0.38 1.43 -19.35
CA ASP A 69 0.33 0.46 -20.21
C ASP A 69 -0.12 -0.99 -19.99
N ARG A 70 -0.53 -1.34 -18.76
CA ARG A 70 -1.04 -2.68 -18.43
C ARG A 70 -2.50 -2.90 -18.86
N LEU A 71 -3.27 -1.83 -18.99
CA LEU A 71 -4.68 -1.88 -19.36
C LEU A 71 -4.92 -1.63 -20.86
N GLU A 72 -3.89 -1.21 -21.60
CA GLU A 72 -3.96 -0.97 -23.04
C GLU A 72 -4.57 -2.15 -23.83
N PRO A 73 -4.18 -3.43 -23.60
CA PRO A 73 -4.81 -4.55 -24.30
C PRO A 73 -6.31 -4.71 -24.00
N ALA A 74 -6.74 -4.37 -22.78
CA ALA A 74 -8.14 -4.46 -22.38
C ALA A 74 -8.97 -3.32 -22.99
N ILE A 75 -8.40 -2.12 -23.10
CA ILE A 75 -9.05 -0.97 -23.76
C ILE A 75 -9.28 -1.27 -25.24
N GLN A 76 -8.27 -1.83 -25.93
CA GLN A 76 -8.39 -2.22 -27.34
C GLN A 76 -9.44 -3.32 -27.55
N LEU A 77 -9.52 -4.31 -26.66
CA LEU A 77 -10.55 -5.35 -26.72
C LEU A 77 -11.97 -4.77 -26.56
N ILE A 78 -12.17 -3.84 -25.62
CA ILE A 78 -13.46 -3.18 -25.39
C ILE A 78 -13.89 -2.38 -26.63
N GLN A 79 -12.95 -1.64 -27.24
CA GLN A 79 -13.21 -0.88 -28.47
C GLN A 79 -13.59 -1.81 -29.64
N ALA A 80 -12.81 -2.87 -29.87
CA ALA A 80 -13.08 -3.84 -30.93
C ALA A 80 -14.44 -4.54 -30.78
N CYS A 81 -14.84 -4.90 -29.55
CA CYS A 81 -16.16 -5.45 -29.26
C CYS A 81 -17.29 -4.44 -29.54
N GLY A 82 -17.06 -3.16 -29.26
CA GLY A 82 -18.00 -2.09 -29.59
C GLY A 82 -18.23 -1.96 -31.10
N ASP A 83 -17.15 -2.00 -31.89
CA ASP A 83 -17.23 -1.92 -33.35
C ASP A 83 -17.86 -3.17 -33.98
N ALA A 84 -17.57 -4.36 -33.46
CA ALA A 84 -18.21 -5.59 -33.90
C ALA A 84 -19.74 -5.56 -33.69
N ASN A 85 -20.20 -5.02 -32.55
CA ASN A 85 -21.63 -4.88 -32.27
C ASN A 85 -22.30 -3.85 -33.19
N LYS A 86 -21.64 -2.73 -33.48
CA LYS A 86 -22.13 -1.74 -34.45
C LYS A 86 -22.20 -2.32 -35.87
N ALA A 87 -21.18 -3.07 -36.28
CA ALA A 87 -21.14 -3.73 -37.58
C ALA A 87 -22.27 -4.76 -37.72
N LYS A 88 -22.50 -5.58 -36.70
CA LYS A 88 -23.62 -6.53 -36.66
C LYS A 88 -24.96 -5.82 -36.79
N ALA A 89 -25.18 -4.73 -36.06
CA ALA A 89 -26.41 -3.95 -36.13
C ALA A 89 -26.66 -3.37 -37.54
N ALA A 90 -25.62 -2.89 -38.21
CA ALA A 90 -25.72 -2.38 -39.58
C ALA A 90 -26.05 -3.50 -40.59
N ILE A 91 -25.48 -4.70 -40.41
CA ILE A 91 -25.78 -5.87 -41.24
C ILE A 91 -27.23 -6.32 -41.02
N ASP A 92 -27.69 -6.40 -39.77
CA ASP A 92 -29.06 -6.78 -39.43
C ASP A 92 -30.07 -5.78 -40.01
N ASP A 93 -29.76 -4.48 -40.01
CA ASP A 93 -30.61 -3.44 -40.60
C ASP A 93 -30.62 -3.52 -42.14
N ALA A 94 -29.46 -3.70 -42.77
CA ALA A 94 -29.37 -3.91 -44.22
C ALA A 94 -30.14 -5.17 -44.67
N ALA A 95 -30.08 -6.25 -43.88
CA ALA A 95 -30.85 -7.47 -44.14
C ALA A 95 -32.36 -7.21 -44.08
N ARG A 96 -32.83 -6.40 -43.11
CA ARG A 96 -34.24 -6.00 -42.99
C ARG A 96 -34.71 -5.17 -44.19
N VAL A 97 -33.90 -4.22 -44.64
CA VAL A 97 -34.20 -3.39 -45.82
C VAL A 97 -34.31 -4.26 -47.09
N LEU A 98 -33.41 -5.22 -47.26
CA LEU A 98 -33.45 -6.16 -48.39
C LEU A 98 -34.67 -7.09 -48.35
N GLU A 99 -35.13 -7.53 -47.17
CA GLU A 99 -36.38 -8.29 -47.05
C GLU A 99 -37.60 -7.46 -47.44
N ILE A 100 -37.67 -6.18 -47.03
CA ILE A 100 -38.77 -5.28 -47.40
C ILE A 100 -38.79 -5.06 -48.91
N ALA A 101 -37.63 -4.85 -49.52
CA ALA A 101 -37.52 -4.65 -50.98
C ALA A 101 -37.84 -5.89 -51.82
N ARG A 102 -37.93 -7.08 -51.20
CA ARG A 102 -38.29 -8.35 -51.85
C ARG A 102 -39.77 -8.72 -51.70
N LYS A 103 -40.57 -7.92 -50.97
CA LYS A 103 -42.03 -8.05 -50.85
C LYS A 103 -42.73 -7.06 -51.76
#